data_AF-A0A5J4V3T7-F1
#
_entry.id   AF-A0A5J4V3T7-F1
#
_cell.length_a   1.000
_cell.length_b   1.000
_cell.length_c   1.000
_cell.angle_alpha   90.00
_cell.angle_beta   90.00
_cell.angle_gamma   90.00
#
_symmetry.space_group_name_H-M   'P 1'
#
loop_
_entity.id
_entity.type
_entity.pdbx_description
1 polymer ?
#
loop_
_entity_poly.entity_id
_entity_poly.type
_entity_poly.pdbx_seq_one_letter_code
_entity_poly.pdbx_strand_id
1 'polypeptide(L)'
;MDLRGSFSSSSFSSSFKSYDLSSLGSTIAIISKDPEDIEFIDINRYQKRIVKKKDDYYTISLSQVLYDGIWQLETMFQVEEDEDTFHFAAVGIVQDSYDIPADAAHSLQPPYSGCVNHKEQDTYGNSSFKENQSLRLEFDSDKGTLVLYIDDVQQPVYISGIKEKVRFIICMHYVGSSCLIRSLKKLPEQTYMHVDGEKAVDW
;
A
#
# COMPACT_ATOMS: atom_id res chain seq x y z
N MET A 1 -16.18 43.44 60.78
CA MET A 1 -16.86 42.44 59.96
C MET A 1 -16.27 42.53 58.57
N ASP A 2 -15.94 41.35 58.03
CA ASP A 2 -15.57 41.03 56.64
C ASP A 2 -14.16 41.47 56.16
N LEU A 3 -13.16 40.57 56.22
CA LEU A 3 -12.82 39.44 55.32
C LEU A 3 -12.09 39.95 54.06
N ARG A 4 -10.74 39.90 54.09
CA ARG A 4 -9.86 38.89 53.45
C ARG A 4 -9.90 38.91 51.91
N GLY A 5 -8.73 39.06 51.30
CA GLY A 5 -8.56 38.78 49.88
C GLY A 5 -7.23 39.24 49.29
N SER A 6 -6.12 38.72 49.80
CA SER A 6 -4.78 38.80 49.21
C SER A 6 -4.76 38.26 47.77
N PHE A 7 -4.30 39.06 46.81
CA PHE A 7 -4.02 38.61 45.45
C PHE A 7 -2.72 37.80 45.43
N SER A 8 -2.82 36.51 45.12
CA SER A 8 -1.71 35.67 44.68
C SER A 8 -2.20 34.76 43.55
N SER A 9 -1.52 34.81 42.42
CA SER A 9 -1.39 33.80 41.35
C SER A 9 -1.20 34.58 40.04
N SER A 10 -0.41 34.16 39.08
CA SER A 10 0.51 33.04 38.92
C SER A 10 1.27 33.37 37.64
N SER A 11 2.57 33.12 37.63
CA SER A 11 3.38 33.14 36.41
C SER A 11 2.81 32.14 35.40
N PHE A 12 2.31 32.62 34.27
CA PHE A 12 2.02 31.77 33.10
C PHE A 12 3.36 31.33 32.49
N SER A 13 3.92 30.24 33.02
CA SER A 13 4.88 29.43 32.29
C SER A 13 4.08 28.56 31.31
N SER A 14 3.94 29.01 30.06
CA SER A 14 3.49 28.11 29.00
C SER A 14 4.64 27.15 28.73
N SER A 15 4.59 25.95 29.31
CA SER A 15 5.43 24.86 28.85
C SER A 15 4.98 24.53 27.43
N PHE A 16 5.78 24.93 26.45
CA PHE A 16 5.69 24.37 25.12
C PHE A 16 6.01 22.88 25.27
N LYS A 17 4.97 22.04 25.29
CA LYS A 17 5.16 20.62 25.02
C LYS A 17 5.62 20.53 23.57
N SER A 18 6.92 20.29 23.39
CA SER A 18 7.42 19.78 22.13
C SER A 18 6.80 18.40 21.95
N TYR A 19 5.73 18.33 21.16
CA TYR A 19 5.29 17.06 20.63
C TYR A 19 6.32 16.65 19.60
N ASP A 20 6.93 15.50 19.81
CA ASP A 20 7.71 14.83 18.78
C ASP A 20 6.79 14.62 17.56
N LEU A 21 7.03 15.37 16.49
CA LEU A 21 6.27 15.35 15.24
C LEU A 21 6.60 14.10 14.39
N SER A 22 7.41 13.17 14.92
CA SER A 22 7.79 11.91 14.26
C SER A 22 6.63 10.94 13.99
N SER A 23 5.40 11.20 14.47
CA SER A 23 4.21 10.40 14.15
C SER A 23 3.02 11.22 13.62
N LEU A 24 3.28 12.24 12.79
CA LEU A 24 2.31 12.60 11.76
C LEU A 24 2.23 11.39 10.81
N GLY A 25 1.38 10.41 11.16
CA GLY A 25 1.11 9.25 10.32
C GLY A 25 0.86 9.74 8.91
N SER A 26 1.71 9.30 7.98
CA SER A 26 1.70 9.73 6.60
C SER A 26 0.28 9.59 6.08
N THR A 27 -0.34 10.71 5.69
CA THR A 27 -1.68 10.65 5.12
C THR A 27 -1.54 9.90 3.80
N ILE A 28 -2.24 8.76 3.68
CA ILE A 28 -2.25 7.99 2.43
C ILE A 28 -2.85 8.89 1.35
N ALA A 29 -2.03 9.17 0.34
CA ALA A 29 -2.39 9.95 -0.84
C ALA A 29 -2.06 9.13 -2.09
N ILE A 30 -2.78 9.40 -3.17
CA ILE A 30 -2.67 8.67 -4.43
C ILE A 30 -2.35 9.61 -5.60
N ILE A 31 -1.77 9.05 -6.64
CA ILE A 31 -1.55 9.67 -7.94
C ILE A 31 -2.38 8.86 -8.93
N SER A 32 -3.30 9.55 -9.60
CA SER A 32 -4.30 8.99 -10.52
C SER A 32 -4.33 9.85 -11.79
N LYS A 33 -4.23 9.22 -12.97
CA LYS A 33 -4.32 9.88 -14.28
C LYS A 33 -5.76 10.07 -14.76
N ASP A 34 -6.66 9.18 -14.37
CA ASP A 34 -8.11 9.30 -14.50
C ASP A 34 -8.75 9.28 -13.10
N PRO A 35 -8.86 10.44 -12.43
CA PRO A 35 -9.52 10.52 -11.13
C PRO A 35 -11.03 10.24 -11.20
N GLU A 36 -11.66 10.22 -12.39
CA GLU A 36 -13.09 9.90 -12.52
C GLU A 36 -13.36 8.39 -12.49
N ASP A 37 -12.36 7.56 -12.77
CA ASP A 37 -12.46 6.10 -12.70
C ASP A 37 -12.34 5.53 -11.28
N ILE A 38 -12.04 6.38 -10.31
CA ILE A 38 -11.91 5.99 -8.92
C ILE A 38 -12.66 6.92 -7.99
N GLU A 39 -13.21 6.34 -6.93
CA GLU A 39 -13.63 7.09 -5.75
C GLU A 39 -12.65 6.80 -4.62
N PHE A 40 -12.04 7.84 -4.05
CA PHE A 40 -11.09 7.72 -2.94
C PHE A 40 -11.72 8.22 -1.64
N ILE A 41 -12.04 7.28 -0.76
CA ILE A 41 -12.86 7.48 0.43
C ILE A 41 -12.00 7.40 1.68
N ASP A 42 -12.11 8.42 2.54
CA ASP A 42 -11.50 8.43 3.86
C ASP A 42 -12.35 7.60 4.84
N ILE A 43 -11.86 6.43 5.24
CA ILE A 43 -12.54 5.60 6.25
C ILE A 43 -12.23 6.11 7.65
N ASN A 44 -10.96 6.43 7.91
CA ASN A 44 -10.51 7.10 9.12
C ASN A 44 -9.15 7.78 8.86
N ARG A 45 -8.47 8.20 9.93
CA ARG A 45 -7.15 8.86 9.82
C ARG A 45 -6.08 8.00 9.13
N TYR A 46 -6.19 6.67 9.20
CA TYR A 46 -5.16 5.72 8.76
C TYR A 46 -5.59 4.85 7.58
N GLN A 47 -6.89 4.70 7.36
CA GLN A 47 -7.45 3.81 6.36
C GLN A 47 -8.17 4.58 5.26
N LYS A 48 -8.00 4.10 4.04
CA LYS A 48 -8.63 4.65 2.84
C LYS A 48 -9.26 3.51 2.04
N ARG A 49 -10.36 3.79 1.36
CA ARG A 49 -10.96 2.86 0.41
C ARG A 49 -10.92 3.46 -0.99
N ILE A 50 -10.53 2.66 -1.96
CA ILE A 50 -10.64 2.98 -3.38
C ILE A 50 -11.80 2.16 -3.94
N VAL A 51 -12.71 2.79 -4.67
CA VAL A 51 -13.80 2.11 -5.37
C VAL A 51 -13.66 2.38 -6.87
N LYS A 52 -13.69 1.33 -7.68
CA LYS A 52 -13.60 1.42 -9.14
C LYS A 52 -14.93 1.87 -9.74
N LYS A 53 -14.90 2.78 -10.73
CA LYS A 53 -16.10 3.40 -11.31
C LYS A 53 -16.39 3.03 -12.76
N LYS A 54 -15.42 2.48 -13.50
CA LYS A 54 -15.61 1.99 -14.88
C LYS A 54 -15.14 0.53 -15.00
N ASP A 55 -15.57 -0.18 -16.02
CA ASP A 55 -15.00 -1.48 -16.37
C ASP A 55 -13.82 -1.29 -17.32
N ASP A 56 -12.61 -1.37 -16.77
CA ASP A 56 -11.34 -1.45 -17.49
C ASP A 56 -10.23 -1.62 -16.45
N TYR A 57 -9.07 -2.13 -16.85
CA TYR A 57 -7.93 -2.12 -15.95
C TYR A 57 -7.46 -0.68 -15.69
N TYR A 58 -7.21 -0.38 -14.42
CA TYR A 58 -6.68 0.90 -14.02
C TYR A 58 -5.68 0.74 -12.88
N THR A 59 -4.52 1.38 -13.02
CA THR A 59 -3.47 1.35 -12.01
C THR A 59 -3.31 2.72 -11.38
N ILE A 60 -3.36 2.77 -10.06
CA ILE A 60 -3.04 3.95 -9.26
C ILE A 60 -1.71 3.76 -8.54
N SER A 61 -1.01 4.86 -8.28
CA SER A 61 0.18 4.88 -7.44
C SER A 61 -0.15 5.52 -6.10
N LEU A 62 0.42 5.00 -5.01
CA LEU A 62 0.52 5.78 -3.78
C LEU A 62 1.56 6.88 -3.96
N SER A 63 1.36 8.03 -3.31
CA SER A 63 2.26 9.19 -3.44
C SER A 63 3.54 9.07 -2.62
N GLN A 64 3.56 8.14 -1.65
CA GLN A 64 4.72 7.93 -0.78
C GLN A 64 5.87 7.31 -1.58
N VAL A 65 6.95 8.08 -1.75
CA VAL A 65 8.19 7.59 -2.35
C VAL A 65 8.97 6.78 -1.32
N LEU A 66 9.38 5.58 -1.71
CA LEU A 66 10.11 4.61 -0.91
C LEU A 66 11.56 4.59 -1.38
N TYR A 67 12.48 4.99 -0.51
CA TYR A 67 13.92 5.03 -0.81
C TYR A 67 14.80 4.77 0.41
N ASP A 68 14.20 4.64 1.59
CA ASP A 68 14.92 4.49 2.86
C ASP A 68 14.09 3.67 3.85
N GLY A 69 14.73 2.62 4.35
CA GLY A 69 14.23 1.64 5.29
C GLY A 69 13.16 0.71 4.72
N ILE A 70 12.47 0.05 5.64
CA ILE A 70 11.54 -1.02 5.33
C ILE A 70 10.12 -0.47 5.38
N TRP A 71 9.35 -0.69 4.32
CA TRP A 71 8.00 -0.18 4.17
C TRP A 71 7.00 -1.30 3.98
N GLN A 72 5.84 -1.15 4.61
CA GLN A 72 4.75 -2.09 4.54
C GLN A 72 3.49 -1.41 4.03
N LEU A 73 2.90 -1.99 2.99
CA LEU A 73 1.54 -1.70 2.53
C LEU A 73 0.67 -2.91 2.85
N GLU A 74 -0.46 -2.68 3.51
CA GLU A 74 -1.47 -3.71 3.76
C GLU A 74 -2.80 -3.30 3.10
N THR A 75 -3.35 -4.20 2.29
CA THR A 75 -4.55 -3.99 1.49
C THR A 75 -5.51 -5.18 1.58
N MET A 76 -6.75 -4.96 1.17
CA MET A 76 -7.78 -5.99 1.11
C MET A 76 -8.75 -5.66 -0.03
N PHE A 77 -8.97 -6.59 -0.95
CA PHE A 77 -9.90 -6.41 -2.07
C PHE A 77 -11.28 -7.00 -1.75
N GLN A 78 -12.33 -6.33 -2.24
CA GLN A 78 -13.74 -6.71 -2.07
C GLN A 78 -14.51 -6.41 -3.38
N VAL A 79 -15.47 -7.25 -3.77
CA VAL A 79 -16.41 -6.95 -4.86
C VAL A 79 -17.83 -6.85 -4.29
N GLU A 80 -18.67 -5.98 -4.86
CA GLU A 80 -20.07 -5.83 -4.40
C GLU A 80 -21.03 -6.87 -5.00
N GLU A 81 -20.64 -7.56 -6.10
CA GLU A 81 -21.48 -8.53 -6.80
C GLU A 81 -20.79 -9.90 -6.98
N ASP A 82 -21.51 -10.95 -6.56
CA ASP A 82 -21.26 -12.40 -6.68
C ASP A 82 -19.91 -12.96 -6.18
N GLU A 83 -20.00 -13.91 -5.24
CA GLU A 83 -18.88 -14.70 -4.67
C GLU A 83 -18.08 -15.48 -5.73
N ASP A 84 -18.59 -15.56 -6.98
CA ASP A 84 -17.98 -16.26 -8.12
C ASP A 84 -17.19 -15.34 -9.07
N THR A 85 -17.12 -14.03 -8.81
CA THR A 85 -16.37 -13.08 -9.66
C THR A 85 -14.86 -13.18 -9.41
N PHE A 86 -14.10 -13.60 -10.44
CA PHE A 86 -12.64 -13.63 -10.40
C PHE A 86 -12.06 -12.24 -10.08
N HIS A 87 -11.05 -12.14 -9.19
CA HIS A 87 -10.40 -10.86 -8.92
C HIS A 87 -9.35 -10.52 -9.97
N PHE A 88 -9.64 -9.50 -10.76
CA PHE A 88 -8.67 -8.86 -11.65
C PHE A 88 -8.07 -7.66 -10.91
N ALA A 89 -7.25 -7.97 -9.91
CA ALA A 89 -6.61 -6.99 -9.05
C ALA A 89 -5.17 -7.39 -8.73
N ALA A 90 -4.30 -6.40 -8.56
CA ALA A 90 -2.91 -6.61 -8.16
C ALA A 90 -2.42 -5.50 -7.24
N VAL A 91 -1.40 -5.83 -6.46
CA VAL A 91 -0.55 -4.88 -5.75
C VAL A 91 0.88 -5.05 -6.22
N GLY A 92 1.65 -3.97 -6.23
CA GLY A 92 3.05 -4.03 -6.65
C GLY A 92 3.80 -2.75 -6.34
N ILE A 93 4.89 -2.56 -7.06
CA ILE A 93 5.69 -1.33 -7.03
C ILE A 93 5.95 -0.83 -8.45
N VAL A 94 6.27 0.45 -8.55
CA VAL A 94 6.73 1.11 -9.77
C VAL A 94 7.91 2.01 -9.44
N GLN A 95 8.83 2.21 -10.39
CA GLN A 95 9.87 3.21 -10.24
C GLN A 95 9.24 4.61 -10.03
N ASP A 96 9.79 5.39 -9.10
CA ASP A 96 9.28 6.73 -8.77
C ASP A 96 9.21 7.66 -9.99
N SER A 97 10.24 7.60 -10.84
CA SER A 97 10.35 8.39 -12.06
C SER A 97 9.45 7.92 -13.21
N TYR A 98 8.85 6.73 -13.10
CA TYR A 98 7.99 6.20 -14.15
C TYR A 98 6.60 6.81 -14.04
N ASP A 99 6.15 7.41 -15.13
CA ASP A 99 4.80 7.94 -15.24
C ASP A 99 3.88 6.85 -15.78
N ILE A 100 2.97 6.32 -14.95
CA ILE A 100 2.03 5.27 -15.35
C ILE A 100 1.02 5.90 -16.32
N PRO A 101 0.97 5.48 -17.60
CA PRO A 101 -0.03 6.00 -18.52
C PRO A 101 -1.44 5.53 -18.14
N ALA A 102 -2.47 6.27 -18.53
CA ALA A 102 -3.86 5.95 -18.16
C ALA A 102 -4.33 4.59 -18.71
N ASP A 103 -3.77 4.15 -19.83
CA ASP A 103 -4.03 2.88 -20.53
C ASP A 103 -2.94 1.80 -20.26
N ALA A 104 -1.99 2.06 -19.35
CA ALA A 104 -0.87 1.15 -19.03
C ALA A 104 -1.31 -0.25 -18.64
N ALA A 105 -2.55 -0.35 -18.21
CA ALA A 105 -3.12 -1.49 -17.55
C ALA A 105 -3.27 -2.70 -18.49
N HIS A 106 -3.22 -2.50 -19.81
CA HIS A 106 -3.06 -3.58 -20.79
C HIS A 106 -1.68 -4.26 -20.76
N SER A 107 -0.62 -3.54 -20.35
CA SER A 107 0.76 -4.07 -20.20
C SER A 107 1.11 -4.47 -18.77
N LEU A 108 0.35 -3.98 -17.80
CA LEU A 108 0.44 -4.28 -16.36
C LEU A 108 -0.73 -5.16 -15.92
N GLN A 109 -1.17 -6.10 -16.76
CA GLN A 109 -2.25 -7.00 -16.38
C GLN A 109 -1.83 -7.71 -15.08
N PRO A 110 -2.66 -7.63 -14.02
CA PRO A 110 -2.52 -8.45 -12.84
C PRO A 110 -2.29 -9.89 -13.27
N PRO A 111 -1.12 -10.48 -12.95
CA PRO A 111 -0.93 -11.89 -13.19
C PRO A 111 -2.04 -12.68 -12.50
N TYR A 112 -2.81 -13.43 -13.29
CA TYR A 112 -3.75 -14.41 -12.78
C TYR A 112 -3.02 -15.39 -11.86
N SER A 113 -3.71 -15.99 -10.89
CA SER A 113 -3.22 -17.21 -10.23
C SER A 113 -1.98 -17.09 -9.34
N GLY A 114 -1.67 -15.90 -8.81
CA GLY A 114 -0.51 -15.75 -7.91
C GLY A 114 0.84 -15.76 -8.63
N CYS A 115 0.92 -15.28 -9.88
CA CYS A 115 2.23 -14.91 -10.43
C CYS A 115 2.72 -13.57 -9.87
N VAL A 116 4.02 -13.36 -9.99
CA VAL A 116 4.64 -12.03 -10.05
C VAL A 116 4.89 -11.71 -11.52
N ASN A 117 4.38 -10.57 -12.01
CA ASN A 117 4.64 -10.09 -13.35
C ASN A 117 5.68 -8.97 -13.29
N HIS A 118 6.71 -9.06 -14.12
CA HIS A 118 7.67 -7.99 -14.30
C HIS A 118 8.02 -7.89 -15.79
N LYS A 119 7.76 -6.71 -16.39
CA LYS A 119 8.01 -6.44 -17.81
C LYS A 119 7.44 -7.54 -18.72
N GLU A 120 6.16 -7.88 -18.51
CA GLU A 120 5.42 -8.90 -19.29
C GLU A 120 5.91 -10.34 -19.10
N GLN A 121 6.77 -10.60 -18.10
CA GLN A 121 7.22 -11.94 -17.75
C GLN A 121 6.58 -12.40 -16.44
N ASP A 122 5.85 -13.52 -16.51
CA ASP A 122 5.19 -14.12 -15.36
C ASP A 122 6.07 -15.15 -14.67
N THR A 123 6.23 -15.01 -13.35
CA THR A 123 6.85 -16.02 -12.49
C THR A 123 5.82 -16.59 -11.53
N TYR A 124 5.51 -17.87 -11.70
CA TYR A 124 4.54 -18.59 -10.87
C TYR A 124 5.17 -19.20 -9.60
N GLY A 125 4.38 -19.23 -8.53
CA GLY A 125 4.74 -19.92 -7.29
C GLY A 125 3.97 -19.42 -6.06
N ASN A 126 3.37 -18.22 -6.12
CA ASN A 126 2.52 -17.75 -5.03
C ASN A 126 1.13 -18.36 -5.13
N SER A 127 0.43 -18.37 -4.00
CA SER A 127 -0.99 -18.72 -3.98
C SER A 127 -1.81 -17.59 -4.61
N SER A 128 -2.93 -17.95 -5.26
CA SER A 128 -3.97 -16.96 -5.58
C SER A 128 -4.63 -16.45 -4.29
N PHE A 129 -4.97 -15.17 -4.23
CA PHE A 129 -5.75 -14.61 -3.13
C PHE A 129 -7.25 -14.58 -3.44
N LYS A 130 -8.05 -14.47 -2.39
CA LYS A 130 -9.52 -14.38 -2.40
C LYS A 130 -9.96 -13.04 -1.80
N GLU A 131 -11.25 -12.74 -1.94
CA GLU A 131 -11.87 -11.62 -1.25
C GLU A 131 -11.55 -11.59 0.23
N ASN A 132 -11.44 -10.38 0.76
CA ASN A 132 -11.29 -10.11 2.17
C ASN A 132 -10.01 -10.69 2.81
N GLN A 133 -9.13 -11.34 2.04
CA GLN A 133 -7.79 -11.70 2.51
C GLN A 133 -6.90 -10.47 2.61
N SER A 134 -6.04 -10.45 3.62
CA SER A 134 -5.04 -9.40 3.77
C SER A 134 -3.88 -9.66 2.82
N LEU A 135 -3.62 -8.69 1.93
CA LEU A 135 -2.45 -8.65 1.07
C LEU A 135 -1.47 -7.63 1.60
N ARG A 136 -0.28 -8.10 1.97
CA ARG A 136 0.76 -7.26 2.53
C ARG A 136 2.00 -7.31 1.66
N LEU A 137 2.45 -6.14 1.22
CA LEU A 137 3.76 -5.96 0.60
C LEU A 137 4.74 -5.44 1.64
N GLU A 138 5.91 -6.05 1.71
CA GLU A 138 7.07 -5.55 2.44
C GLU A 138 8.17 -5.20 1.44
N PHE A 139 8.56 -3.93 1.39
CA PHE A 139 9.69 -3.43 0.62
C PHE A 139 10.86 -3.14 1.56
N ASP A 140 12.03 -3.71 1.30
CA ASP A 140 13.27 -3.41 2.02
C ASP A 140 14.24 -2.69 1.05
N SER A 141 14.49 -1.40 1.30
CA SER A 141 15.38 -0.61 0.43
C SER A 141 16.85 -1.00 0.53
N ASP A 142 17.27 -1.53 1.67
CA ASP A 142 18.68 -1.85 1.93
C ASP A 142 19.04 -3.18 1.26
N LYS A 143 18.09 -4.12 1.24
CA LYS A 143 18.22 -5.40 0.53
C LYS A 143 17.77 -5.34 -0.92
N GLY A 144 16.97 -4.34 -1.28
CA GLY A 144 16.39 -4.20 -2.62
C GLY A 144 15.38 -5.30 -2.91
N THR A 145 14.52 -5.63 -1.94
CA THR A 145 13.55 -6.72 -2.07
C THR A 145 12.10 -6.26 -1.91
N LEU A 146 11.17 -6.96 -2.58
CA LEU A 146 9.73 -6.85 -2.37
C LEU A 146 9.12 -8.23 -2.13
N VAL A 147 8.43 -8.40 -1.02
CA VAL A 147 7.85 -9.68 -0.58
C VAL A 147 6.35 -9.54 -0.39
N LEU A 148 5.59 -10.52 -0.87
CA LEU A 148 4.15 -10.63 -0.68
C LEU A 148 3.82 -11.56 0.50
N TYR A 149 2.84 -11.17 1.31
CA TYR A 149 2.18 -12.02 2.29
C TYR A 149 0.68 -12.05 2.01
N ILE A 150 0.06 -13.22 2.17
CA ILE A 150 -1.38 -13.44 2.09
C ILE A 150 -1.82 -13.98 3.46
N ASP A 151 -2.70 -13.26 4.16
CA ASP A 151 -3.13 -13.58 5.54
C ASP A 151 -1.95 -13.94 6.45
N ASP A 152 -0.95 -13.07 6.49
CA ASP A 152 0.31 -13.21 7.24
C ASP A 152 1.25 -14.35 6.78
N VAL A 153 0.88 -15.13 5.76
CA VAL A 153 1.73 -16.17 5.18
C VAL A 153 2.60 -15.60 4.06
N GLN A 154 3.93 -15.64 4.26
CA GLN A 154 4.91 -15.23 3.25
C GLN A 154 4.79 -16.10 1.99
N GLN A 155 4.77 -15.45 0.82
CA GLN A 155 4.74 -16.12 -0.46
C GLN A 155 6.17 -16.34 -1.02
N PRO A 156 6.43 -17.45 -1.74
CA PRO A 156 7.79 -17.85 -2.13
C PRO A 156 8.39 -17.05 -3.29
N VAL A 157 7.58 -16.41 -4.13
CA VAL A 157 8.06 -15.56 -5.23
C VAL A 157 8.16 -14.12 -4.75
N TYR A 158 9.37 -13.57 -4.82
CA TYR A 158 9.68 -12.20 -4.39
C TYR A 158 10.49 -11.47 -5.48
N ILE A 159 10.51 -10.14 -5.43
CA ILE A 159 11.34 -9.32 -6.33
C ILE A 159 12.66 -9.00 -5.63
N SER A 160 13.77 -9.09 -6.36
CA SER A 160 15.12 -8.74 -5.91
C SER A 160 15.80 -7.72 -6.81
N GLY A 161 16.87 -7.09 -6.32
CA GLY A 161 17.72 -6.22 -7.13
C GLY A 161 17.20 -4.79 -7.30
N ILE A 162 16.17 -4.39 -6.54
CA ILE A 162 15.60 -3.05 -6.58
C ILE A 162 16.64 -2.05 -6.02
N LYS A 163 17.08 -1.10 -6.85
CA LYS A 163 18.08 -0.08 -6.44
C LYS A 163 17.53 1.34 -6.53
N GLU A 164 16.46 1.53 -7.28
CA GLU A 164 15.83 2.81 -7.51
C GLU A 164 14.81 3.13 -6.41
N LYS A 165 14.40 4.40 -6.36
CA LYS A 165 13.24 4.81 -5.57
C LYS A 165 11.99 4.25 -6.23
N VAL A 166 11.06 3.74 -5.41
CA VAL A 166 9.82 3.15 -5.88
C VAL A 166 8.61 3.73 -5.16
N ARG A 167 7.42 3.47 -5.70
CA ARG A 167 6.12 3.75 -5.08
C ARG A 167 5.28 2.47 -5.13
N PHE A 168 4.45 2.25 -4.13
CA PHE A 168 3.46 1.17 -4.21
C PHE A 168 2.38 1.50 -5.24
N ILE A 169 1.88 0.48 -5.93
CA ILE A 169 0.78 0.57 -6.89
C ILE A 169 -0.33 -0.42 -6.56
N ILE A 170 -1.55 -0.06 -6.98
CA ILE A 170 -2.74 -0.90 -6.88
C ILE A 170 -3.40 -0.90 -8.25
N CYS A 171 -3.68 -2.08 -8.79
CA CYS A 171 -4.41 -2.26 -10.05
C CYS A 171 -5.76 -2.92 -9.78
N MET A 172 -6.82 -2.41 -10.41
CA MET A 172 -8.19 -2.88 -10.29
C MET A 172 -8.88 -2.86 -11.66
N HIS A 173 -9.89 -3.70 -11.87
CA HIS A 173 -10.55 -3.85 -13.17
C HIS A 173 -12.06 -3.56 -13.12
N TYR A 174 -12.79 -4.33 -12.31
CA TYR A 174 -14.26 -4.31 -12.35
C TYR A 174 -14.86 -3.11 -11.65
N VAL A 175 -15.86 -2.50 -12.28
CA VAL A 175 -16.71 -1.48 -11.64
C VAL A 175 -17.30 -2.02 -10.33
N GLY A 176 -17.41 -1.16 -9.32
CA GLY A 176 -17.93 -1.54 -8.00
C GLY A 176 -16.95 -2.32 -7.12
N SER A 177 -15.89 -2.91 -7.69
CA SER A 177 -14.82 -3.50 -6.88
C SER A 177 -14.12 -2.42 -6.04
N SER A 178 -13.65 -2.82 -4.86
CA SER A 178 -13.00 -1.92 -3.91
C SER A 178 -11.70 -2.49 -3.35
N CYS A 179 -10.77 -1.60 -3.00
CA CYS A 179 -9.57 -1.90 -2.27
C CYS A 179 -9.55 -1.07 -0.98
N LEU A 180 -9.53 -1.74 0.17
CA LEU A 180 -9.28 -1.12 1.46
C LEU A 180 -7.77 -1.09 1.72
N ILE A 181 -7.18 0.10 1.75
CA ILE A 181 -5.82 0.29 2.27
C ILE A 181 -5.92 0.32 3.79
N ARG A 182 -5.46 -0.75 4.44
CA ARG A 182 -5.52 -0.93 5.89
C ARG A 182 -4.40 -0.18 6.59
N SER A 183 -3.20 -0.18 6.00
CA SER A 183 -2.07 0.58 6.53
C SER A 183 -0.99 0.83 5.48
N LEU A 184 -0.29 1.95 5.63
CA LEU A 184 0.99 2.24 4.99
C LEU A 184 1.93 2.74 6.09
N LYS A 185 2.99 1.99 6.39
CA LYS A 185 3.87 2.31 7.51
C LYS A 185 5.30 1.88 7.25
N LYS A 186 6.24 2.56 7.90
CA LYS A 186 7.62 2.12 8.00
C LYS A 186 7.74 1.06 9.11
N LEU A 187 8.51 0.01 8.87
CA LEU A 187 8.82 -1.02 9.86
C LEU A 187 10.19 -0.75 10.49
N PRO A 188 10.38 -1.10 11.77
CA PRO A 188 11.68 -1.00 12.42
C PRO A 188 12.66 -2.09 11.95
N GLU A 189 12.14 -3.25 11.56
CA GLU A 189 12.89 -4.44 11.17
C GLU A 189 12.10 -5.21 10.10
N GLN A 190 12.80 -6.02 9.30
CA GLN A 190 12.18 -6.85 8.28
C GLN A 190 11.41 -8.01 8.92
N THR A 191 10.33 -8.44 8.26
CA THR A 191 9.62 -9.67 8.58
C THR A 191 9.92 -10.79 7.58
N TYR A 192 10.59 -10.48 6.47
CA TYR A 192 11.07 -11.46 5.49
C TYR A 192 12.01 -12.50 6.12
N MET A 193 11.72 -13.77 5.84
CA MET A 193 12.54 -14.92 6.19
C MET A 193 12.70 -15.83 4.97
N HIS A 194 13.76 -16.64 4.93
CA HIS A 194 13.90 -17.64 3.87
C HIS A 194 12.80 -18.71 3.98
N VAL A 195 12.06 -18.96 2.91
CA VAL A 195 11.07 -20.05 2.80
C VAL A 195 11.47 -21.08 1.73
N ASP A 196 11.01 -22.32 1.90
CA ASP A 196 11.28 -23.39 0.94
C ASP A 196 10.66 -23.08 -0.43
N GLY A 197 11.42 -23.33 -1.51
CA GLY A 197 10.95 -23.14 -2.87
C GLY A 197 10.93 -21.68 -3.34
N GLU A 198 11.67 -20.80 -2.66
CA GLU A 198 11.80 -19.40 -3.05
C GLU A 198 12.28 -19.21 -4.50
N LYS A 199 11.69 -18.20 -5.16
CA LYS A 199 12.08 -17.75 -6.49
C LYS A 199 12.20 -16.24 -6.49
N ALA A 200 13.38 -15.76 -6.87
CA ALA A 200 13.63 -14.35 -7.07
C ALA A 200 13.26 -13.93 -8.50
N VAL A 201 12.58 -12.80 -8.63
CA VAL A 201 12.36 -12.08 -9.89
C VAL A 201 13.25 -10.86 -9.89
N ASP A 202 14.18 -10.79 -10.84
CA ASP A 202 15.08 -9.64 -10.97
C ASP A 202 14.34 -8.41 -11.51
N TRP A 203 14.52 -7.27 -10.84
CA TRP A 203 13.98 -5.94 -11.17
C TRP A 203 14.65 -5.29 -12.40
#